data_AF-A0A529A8Z4-F1
#
_entry.id   AF-A0A529A8Z4-F1
#
_cell.length_a   1.000
_cell.length_b   1.000
_cell.length_c   1.000
_cell.angle_alpha   90.00
_cell.angle_beta   90.00
_cell.angle_gamma   90.00
#
_symmetry.space_group_name_H-M   'P 1'
#
loop_
_entity.id
_entity.type
_entity.pdbx_description
1 polymer ?
#
loop_
_entity_poly.entity_id
_entity_poly.type
_entity_poly.pdbx_seq_one_letter_code
_entity_poly.pdbx_strand_id
1 'polypeptide(L)' 'MSDSVLPLVISAPEPRTLDLIFTPEALARFRAKYRIVETSPESVAALPSDVLAAAR' A
#
# COMPACT_ATOMS: atom_id res chain seq x y z
N MET A 1 -2.81 23.06 4.69
CA MET A 1 -2.91 22.03 5.74
C MET A 1 -1.95 20.92 5.33
N SER A 2 -0.67 21.06 5.68
CA SER A 2 0.38 20.11 5.31
C SER A 2 0.37 18.98 6.32
N ASP A 3 -0.65 18.14 6.23
CA ASP A 3 -0.71 16.90 6.97
C ASP A 3 0.30 15.98 6.28
N SER A 4 1.52 15.90 6.83
CA SER A 4 2.62 15.07 6.33
C SER A 4 2.33 13.58 6.51
N VAL A 5 1.14 13.15 6.11
CA VAL A 5 0.74 11.76 6.09
C VAL A 5 1.43 11.14 4.89
N LEU A 6 2.32 10.18 5.16
CA LEU A 6 3.06 9.48 4.11
C LEU A 6 2.10 9.03 2.99
N PRO A 7 2.53 9.08 1.71
CA PRO A 7 1.67 8.72 0.60
C PRO A 7 1.12 7.32 0.80
N LEU A 8 -0.17 7.14 0.55
CA LEU A 8 -0.84 5.87 0.70
C LEU A 8 -0.70 5.08 -0.60
N VAL A 9 -0.18 3.85 -0.49
CA VAL A 9 -0.03 2.92 -1.60
C VAL A 9 -0.91 1.71 -1.33
N ILE A 10 -1.83 1.42 -2.24
CA ILE A 10 -2.62 0.20 -2.21
C ILE A 10 -1.85 -0.86 -3.00
N SER A 11 -1.53 -1.98 -2.35
CA SER A 11 -0.84 -3.08 -2.98
C SER A 11 -1.77 -4.28 -3.08
N ALA A 12 -1.99 -4.75 -4.31
CA ALA A 12 -2.70 -5.99 -4.61
C ALA A 12 -1.83 -6.95 -5.44
N PRO A 13 -0.77 -7.53 -4.83
CA PRO A 13 0.25 -8.27 -5.56
C PRO A 13 -0.15 -9.71 -5.95
N GLU A 14 -1.40 -10.11 -5.77
CA GLU A 14 -1.88 -11.48 -5.97
C GLU A 14 -1.58 -12.01 -7.39
N PRO A 15 -1.09 -13.26 -7.54
CA PRO A 15 -0.92 -14.34 -6.55
C PRO A 15 0.38 -14.27 -5.73
N ARG A 16 1.13 -13.17 -5.80
CA ARG A 16 2.38 -12.95 -5.06
C ARG A 16 2.14 -12.04 -3.85
N THR A 17 3.14 -11.90 -3.00
CA THR A 17 3.12 -10.99 -1.85
C THR A 17 4.24 -9.97 -1.94
N LEU A 18 4.12 -8.85 -1.22
CA LEU A 18 5.19 -7.85 -1.14
C LEU A 18 6.51 -8.46 -0.65
N ASP A 19 6.45 -9.38 0.31
CA ASP A 19 7.60 -10.14 0.81
C ASP A 19 8.28 -11.00 -0.26
N LEU A 20 7.54 -11.43 -1.29
CA LEU A 20 8.07 -12.27 -2.37
C LEU A 20 8.71 -11.44 -3.49
N ILE A 21 8.28 -10.19 -3.67
CA ILE A 21 8.78 -9.31 -4.74
C ILE A 21 9.79 -8.26 -4.25
N PHE A 22 9.85 -8.01 -2.94
CA PHE A 22 10.82 -7.12 -2.31
C PHE A 22 11.82 -7.90 -1.46
N THR A 23 13.06 -7.44 -1.46
CA THR A 23 14.00 -7.85 -0.41
C THR A 23 13.58 -7.26 0.94
N PRO A 24 13.90 -7.90 2.08
CA PRO A 24 13.48 -7.41 3.40
C PRO A 24 13.91 -5.96 3.68
N GLU A 25 15.10 -5.57 3.25
CA GLU A 25 15.60 -4.20 3.38
C GLU A 25 14.86 -3.19 2.49
N ALA A 26 14.39 -3.61 1.31
CA ALA A 26 13.60 -2.77 0.44
C ALA A 26 12.16 -2.63 0.98
N LEU A 27 11.59 -3.72 1.51
CA LEU A 27 10.27 -3.72 2.14
C LEU A 27 10.24 -2.82 3.39
N ALA A 28 11.27 -2.88 4.23
CA ALA A 28 11.42 -2.02 5.40
C ALA A 28 11.48 -0.54 5.00
N ARG A 29 12.28 -0.20 3.97
CA ARG A 29 12.36 1.17 3.43
C ARG A 29 11.03 1.62 2.82
N PHE A 30 10.31 0.71 2.15
CA PHE A 30 9.02 1.00 1.55
C PHE A 30 7.96 1.29 2.63
N ARG A 31 7.87 0.45 3.67
CA ARG A 31 6.98 0.67 4.84
C ARG A 31 7.34 1.93 5.65
N ALA A 32 8.61 2.33 5.67
CA ALA A 32 9.04 3.55 6.35
C ALA A 32 8.67 4.85 5.59
N LYS A 33 8.56 4.78 4.26
CA LYS A 33 8.32 5.94 3.40
C LYS A 33 6.86 6.06 2.93
N TYR A 34 6.09 4.98 3.00
CA TYR A 34 4.72 4.91 2.50
C TYR A 34 3.80 4.20 3.48
N ARG A 35 2.53 4.61 3.50
CA ARG A 35 1.48 3.82 4.16
C ARG A 35 0.97 2.79 3.17
N ILE A 36 1.29 1.53 3.40
CA ILE A 36 0.93 0.45 2.48
C ILE A 36 -0.32 -0.25 2.99
N VAL A 37 -1.34 -0.33 2.15
CA VAL A 37 -2.54 -1.12 2.39
C VAL A 37 -2.46 -2.34 1.48
N GLU A 38 -2.18 -3.49 2.07
CA GLU A 38 -2.21 -4.77 1.36
C GLU A 38 -3.65 -5.27 1.28
N THR A 39 -4.10 -5.60 0.08
CA THR A 39 -5.45 -6.08 -0.20
C THR A 39 -5.41 -7.01 -1.41
N SER A 40 -6.44 -7.83 -1.62
CA SER A 40 -6.57 -8.56 -2.89
C SER A 40 -7.19 -7.68 -3.98
N PRO A 41 -6.98 -7.98 -5.27
CA PRO A 41 -7.57 -7.22 -6.38
C PRO A 41 -9.09 -7.13 -6.30
N GLU A 42 -9.77 -8.19 -5.86
CA GLU A 42 -11.22 -8.16 -5.66
C GLU A 42 -11.62 -7.30 -4.45
N SER A 43 -10.79 -7.26 -3.42
CA SER A 43 -11.02 -6.47 -2.21
C SER A 43 -10.66 -4.99 -2.38
N VAL A 44 -9.84 -4.62 -3.38
CA VAL A 44 -9.54 -3.21 -3.70
C VAL A 44 -10.84 -2.43 -3.93
N ALA A 45 -11.79 -3.01 -4.66
CA ALA A 45 -13.08 -2.38 -4.95
C ALA A 45 -13.97 -2.23 -3.70
N ALA A 46 -13.71 -3.03 -2.66
CA ALA A 46 -14.41 -3.00 -1.37
C ALA A 46 -13.73 -2.07 -0.35
N LEU A 47 -12.58 -1.47 -0.68
CA LEU A 47 -11.90 -0.54 0.22
C LEU A 47 -12.74 0.74 0.43
N PRO A 48 -12.66 1.37 1.62
CA PRO A 48 -13.33 2.62 1.89
C PRO A 48 -12.97 3.70 0.86
N SER A 49 -13.94 4.51 0.45
CA SER A 49 -13.74 5.60 -0.51
C SER A 49 -12.63 6.57 -0.09
N ASP A 50 -12.45 6.77 1.21
CA ASP A 50 -11.41 7.63 1.78
C ASP A 50 -10.00 7.08 1.54
N VAL A 51 -9.85 5.75 1.55
CA VAL A 51 -8.57 5.07 1.26
C VAL A 51 -8.28 5.11 -0.24
N LEU A 52 -9.30 4.85 -1.06
CA LEU A 52 -9.19 4.94 -2.52
C LEU A 52 -8.85 6.36 -2.99
N ALA A 53 -9.44 7.38 -2.38
CA ALA A 53 -9.17 8.79 -2.68
C ALA A 53 -7.79 9.27 -2.16
N ALA A 54 -7.24 8.60 -1.15
CA ALA A 54 -5.92 8.90 -0.59
C ALA A 54 -4.77 8.21 -1.34
N ALA A 55 -5.05 7.20 -2.15
CA ALA A 55 -4.05 6.52 -2.97
C ALA A 55 -3.52 7.45 -4.07
N ARG A 56 -2.20 7.70 -4.09
CA ARG A 56 -1.55 8.61 -5.04
C ARG A 56 -0.19 8.11 -5.49
#